data_AF-A0A380DX75-F1
#
_entry.id   AF-A0A380DX75-F1
#
_cell.length_a   1.000
_cell.length_b   1.000
_cell.length_c   1.000
_cell.angle_alpha   90.00
_cell.angle_beta   90.00
_cell.angle_gamma   90.00
#
_symmetry.space_group_name_H-M   'P 1'
#
loop_
_entity.id
_entity.type
_entity.pdbx_description
1 polymer ?
#
loop_
_entity_poly.entity_id
_entity_poly.type
_entity_poly.pdbx_seq_one_letter_code
_entity_poly.pdbx_strand_id
1 'polypeptide(L)'
;MVFKTTKDDGIVQPSITKDIKKTLDDIKKDDKHIDKISDPYENKQISKDKTTAFADITYNVSQTSLKDDSRDNIKSHLKDLRDNHNVQTELTGTGMTSTEVGGNSELVGIIVAL
;
A
#
# COMPACT_ATOMS: atom_id res chain seq x y z
N MET A 1 3.13 2.68 2.86
CA MET A 1 2.26 2.69 1.65
C MET A 1 1.62 4.05 1.51
N VAL A 2 1.46 4.52 0.28
CA VAL A 2 0.80 5.78 -0.05
C VAL A 2 -0.37 5.49 -0.99
N PHE A 3 -1.50 6.13 -0.76
CA PHE A 3 -2.68 6.10 -1.63
C PHE A 3 -2.99 7.53 -2.06
N LYS A 4 -3.22 7.75 -3.36
CA LYS A 4 -3.44 9.09 -3.92
C LYS A 4 -4.61 9.12 -4.89
N THR A 5 -5.45 10.15 -4.79
CA THR A 5 -6.50 10.46 -5.76
C THR A 5 -6.21 11.77 -6.49
N THR A 6 -6.69 11.92 -7.72
CA THR A 6 -6.53 13.16 -8.51
C THR A 6 -7.60 14.21 -8.25
N LYS A 7 -8.69 13.85 -7.54
CA LYS A 7 -9.77 14.75 -7.15
C LYS A 7 -9.56 15.23 -5.72
N ASP A 8 -9.87 16.50 -5.47
CA ASP A 8 -9.99 17.06 -4.13
C ASP A 8 -10.99 16.26 -3.30
N ASP A 9 -10.68 16.06 -2.02
CA ASP A 9 -11.43 15.18 -1.11
C ASP A 9 -11.62 13.74 -1.60
N GLY A 10 -10.94 13.33 -2.67
CA GLY A 10 -11.11 12.01 -3.29
C GLY A 10 -10.76 10.87 -2.34
N ILE A 11 -9.73 11.04 -1.51
CA ILE A 11 -9.26 9.98 -0.61
C ILE A 11 -10.24 9.69 0.53
N VAL A 12 -11.11 10.66 0.86
CA VAL A 12 -12.13 10.54 1.92
C VAL A 12 -13.52 10.27 1.37
N GLN A 13 -13.67 10.08 0.05
CA GLN A 13 -14.93 9.64 -0.52
C GLN A 13 -15.33 8.28 0.09
N PRO A 14 -16.61 8.04 0.44
CA PRO A 14 -17.03 6.81 1.11
C PRO A 14 -16.67 5.52 0.35
N SER A 15 -16.77 5.54 -0.99
CA SER A 15 -16.36 4.40 -1.82
C SER A 15 -14.86 4.14 -1.73
N ILE A 16 -14.04 5.16 -1.99
CA ILE A 16 -12.58 5.07 -1.94
C ILE A 16 -12.09 4.64 -0.55
N THR A 17 -12.69 5.19 0.51
CA THR A 17 -12.39 4.82 1.90
C THR A 17 -12.69 3.34 2.15
N LYS A 18 -13.84 2.86 1.68
CA LYS A 18 -14.23 1.45 1.81
C LYS A 18 -13.28 0.54 1.04
N ASP A 19 -12.92 0.92 -0.18
CA ASP A 19 -12.06 0.13 -1.06
C ASP A 19 -10.64 0.04 -0.47
N ILE A 20 -10.08 1.16 0.00
CA ILE A 20 -8.77 1.16 0.70
C ILE A 20 -8.82 0.31 1.97
N LYS A 21 -9.81 0.49 2.85
CA LYS A 21 -9.93 -0.34 4.07
C LYS A 21 -10.02 -1.83 3.74
N LYS A 22 -10.81 -2.18 2.72
CA LYS A 22 -10.92 -3.57 2.24
C LYS A 22 -9.57 -4.10 1.74
N THR A 23 -8.85 -3.34 0.93
CA THR A 23 -7.52 -3.73 0.44
C THR A 23 -6.54 -3.96 1.61
N LEU A 24 -6.53 -3.08 2.62
CA LEU A 24 -5.68 -3.25 3.81
C LEU A 24 -6.05 -4.53 4.59
N ASP A 25 -7.35 -4.78 4.77
CA ASP A 25 -7.83 -5.99 5.45
C ASP A 25 -7.46 -7.27 4.71
N ASP A 26 -7.60 -7.28 3.38
CA ASP A 26 -7.30 -8.45 2.55
C ASP A 26 -5.78 -8.73 2.54
N ILE A 27 -4.93 -7.70 2.40
CA ILE A 27 -3.47 -7.82 2.55
C ILE A 27 -3.12 -8.49 3.88
N LYS A 28 -3.72 -8.04 4.99
CA LYS A 28 -3.44 -8.59 6.33
C LYS A 28 -3.91 -10.04 6.47
N LYS A 29 -5.06 -10.40 5.89
CA LYS A 29 -5.60 -11.76 5.96
C LYS A 29 -4.75 -12.77 5.18
N ASP A 30 -4.21 -12.34 4.05
CA ASP A 30 -3.46 -13.21 3.14
C ASP A 30 -2.00 -13.40 3.55
N ASP A 31 -1.50 -12.64 4.54
CA ASP A 31 -0.15 -12.80 5.06
C ASP A 31 -0.06 -12.79 6.60
N LYS A 32 0.20 -13.97 7.17
CA LYS A 32 0.41 -14.19 8.60
C LYS A 32 1.65 -13.51 9.19
N HIS A 33 2.58 -13.06 8.35
CA HIS A 33 3.79 -12.35 8.80
C HIS A 33 3.53 -10.87 9.05
N ILE A 34 2.38 -10.35 8.60
CA ILE A 34 1.94 -9.00 8.91
C ILE A 34 1.37 -8.97 10.34
N ASP A 35 2.07 -8.28 11.22
CA ASP A 35 1.62 -8.04 12.59
C ASP A 35 0.49 -6.99 12.60
N LYS A 36 0.77 -5.85 11.95
CA LYS A 36 -0.12 -4.69 11.95
C LYS A 36 -0.08 -3.95 10.63
N ILE A 37 -1.24 -3.46 10.23
CA ILE A 37 -1.39 -2.43 9.21
C ILE A 37 -2.08 -1.24 9.86
N SER A 38 -1.54 -0.04 9.68
CA SER A 38 -2.19 1.17 10.18
C SER A 38 -3.38 1.55 9.29
N ASP A 39 -4.50 1.93 9.92
CA ASP A 39 -5.64 2.50 9.20
C ASP A 39 -5.42 4.02 9.06
N PRO A 40 -5.27 4.55 7.82
CA PRO A 40 -5.01 5.98 7.61
C PRO A 40 -6.14 6.87 8.13
N TYR A 41 -7.38 6.37 8.14
CA TYR A 41 -8.58 7.13 8.51
C TYR A 41 -8.74 7.21 10.04
N GLU A 42 -8.44 6.12 10.75
CA GLU A 42 -8.46 6.11 12.22
C GLU A 42 -7.29 6.92 12.79
N ASN A 43 -6.10 6.80 12.19
CA ASN A 43 -4.89 7.46 12.66
C ASN A 43 -4.72 8.88 12.11
N LYS A 44 -5.66 9.38 11.31
CA LYS A 44 -5.60 10.70 10.65
C LYS A 44 -4.31 10.89 9.83
N GLN A 45 -3.80 9.81 9.23
CA GLN A 45 -2.65 9.83 8.33
C GLN A 45 -3.10 10.22 6.91
N ILE A 46 -3.77 11.37 6.79
CA ILE A 46 -4.34 11.91 5.55
C ILE A 46 -3.78 13.32 5.33
N SER A 47 -3.44 13.65 4.09
CA SER A 47 -2.96 14.98 3.72
C SER A 47 -4.04 16.06 3.94
N LYS A 48 -3.62 17.31 4.13
CA LYS A 48 -4.53 18.43 4.43
C LYS A 48 -5.57 18.68 3.32
N ASP A 49 -5.17 18.50 2.07
CA ASP A 49 -6.00 18.61 0.86
C ASP A 49 -6.86 17.36 0.60
N LYS A 50 -6.73 16.32 1.46
CA LYS A 50 -7.48 15.06 1.38
C LYS A 50 -7.38 14.38 0.01
N THR A 51 -6.21 14.46 -0.60
CA THR A 51 -5.87 13.74 -1.83
C THR A 51 -5.01 12.50 -1.54
N THR A 52 -4.35 12.45 -0.39
CA THR A 52 -3.33 11.43 -0.08
C THR A 52 -3.55 10.82 1.30
N ALA A 53 -3.38 9.50 1.41
CA ALA A 53 -3.41 8.74 2.66
C ALA A 53 -2.16 7.87 2.81
N PHE A 54 -1.72 7.66 4.06
CA PHE A 54 -0.53 6.87 4.39
C PHE A 54 -0.88 5.71 5.32
N ALA A 55 -0.43 4.51 4.97
CA ALA A 55 -0.57 3.32 5.80
C ALA A 55 0.79 2.63 5.99
N ASP A 56 1.08 2.23 7.22
CA ASP A 56 2.30 1.55 7.62
C ASP A 56 2.02 0.07 7.82
N ILE A 57 2.92 -0.78 7.31
CA ILE A 57 2.89 -2.23 7.53
C ILE A 57 4.03 -2.58 8.46
N THR A 58 3.70 -3.28 9.55
CA THR A 58 4.66 -3.85 10.48
C THR A 58 4.63 -5.36 10.35
N TYR A 59 5.80 -5.96 10.14
CA TYR A 59 5.96 -7.41 10.08
C TYR A 59 6.46 -7.96 11.41
N ASN A 60 6.06 -9.20 11.73
CA ASN A 60 6.56 -9.95 12.89
C ASN A 60 7.87 -10.72 12.61
N VAL A 61 8.42 -10.59 11.41
CA VAL A 61 9.70 -11.17 10.98
C VAL A 61 10.69 -10.08 10.60
N SER A 62 12.00 -10.39 10.66
CA SER A 62 13.03 -9.46 10.19
C SER A 62 12.94 -9.26 8.67
N GLN A 63 13.47 -8.13 8.19
CA GLN A 63 13.56 -7.83 6.75
C GLN A 63 14.27 -8.94 5.96
N THR A 64 15.32 -9.54 6.53
CA THR A 64 16.07 -10.65 5.93
C THR A 64 15.32 -11.98 5.90
N SER A 65 14.27 -12.10 6.72
CA SER A 65 13.40 -13.29 6.78
C SER A 65 12.08 -13.06 6.05
N LEU A 66 11.82 -11.84 5.56
CA LEU A 66 10.63 -11.51 4.81
C LEU A 66 10.71 -12.13 3.41
N LYS A 67 9.72 -12.94 3.10
CA LYS A 67 9.64 -13.67 1.82
C LYS A 67 9.12 -12.76 0.71
N ASP A 68 9.48 -13.08 -0.52
CA ASP A 68 8.96 -12.36 -1.69
C ASP A 68 7.45 -12.51 -1.83
N ASP A 69 6.88 -13.67 -1.47
CA ASP A 69 5.41 -13.88 -1.43
C ASP A 69 4.69 -12.81 -0.59
N SER A 70 5.27 -12.39 0.54
CA SER A 70 4.72 -11.31 1.38
C SER A 70 4.71 -9.96 0.66
N ARG A 71 5.77 -9.68 -0.11
CA ARG A 71 5.89 -8.46 -0.92
C ARG A 71 4.91 -8.50 -2.09
N ASP A 72 4.79 -9.65 -2.74
CA ASP A 72 3.95 -9.84 -3.91
C ASP A 72 2.45 -9.85 -3.55
N ASN A 73 2.09 -10.36 -2.37
CA ASN A 73 0.76 -10.20 -1.78
C ASN A 73 0.33 -8.73 -1.77
N ILE A 74 1.19 -7.84 -1.24
CA ILE A 74 0.91 -6.40 -1.22
C ILE A 74 0.80 -5.83 -2.64
N LYS A 75 1.75 -6.17 -3.53
CA LYS A 75 1.74 -5.66 -4.91
C LYS A 75 0.45 -6.05 -5.65
N SER A 76 -0.02 -7.28 -5.48
CA SER A 76 -1.24 -7.79 -6.14
C SER A 76 -2.48 -7.03 -5.68
N HIS A 77 -2.69 -6.93 -4.37
CA HIS A 77 -3.84 -6.20 -3.80
C HIS A 77 -3.84 -4.72 -4.16
N LEU A 78 -2.67 -4.07 -4.17
CA LEU A 78 -2.56 -2.69 -4.62
C LEU A 78 -2.76 -2.52 -6.13
N LYS A 79 -2.39 -3.52 -6.94
CA LYS A 79 -2.67 -3.52 -8.38
C LYS A 79 -4.18 -3.58 -8.62
N ASP A 80 -4.88 -4.47 -7.93
CA ASP A 80 -6.33 -4.58 -8.07
C ASP A 80 -7.05 -3.31 -7.63
N LEU A 81 -6.56 -2.64 -6.58
CA LEU A 81 -7.09 -1.33 -6.17
C LEU A 81 -6.89 -0.27 -7.27
N ARG A 82 -5.70 -0.19 -7.87
CA ARG A 82 -5.41 0.78 -8.95
C ARG A 82 -6.31 0.56 -10.16
N ASP A 83 -6.40 -0.68 -10.61
CA ASP A 83 -7.09 -1.04 -11.86
C ASP A 83 -8.61 -0.80 -11.76
N ASN A 84 -9.18 -0.92 -10.56
CA ASN A 84 -10.62 -0.87 -10.36
C ASN A 84 -11.14 0.46 -9.77
N HIS A 85 -10.29 1.27 -9.11
CA HIS A 85 -10.80 2.35 -8.22
C HIS A 85 -10.23 3.76 -8.43
N ASN A 86 -9.51 4.04 -9.53
CA ASN A 86 -8.94 5.38 -9.81
C ASN A 86 -8.11 5.95 -8.62
N VAL A 87 -7.45 5.05 -7.89
CA VAL A 87 -6.53 5.34 -6.79
C VAL A 87 -5.13 4.98 -7.28
N GLN A 88 -4.18 5.90 -7.18
CA GLN A 88 -2.77 5.63 -7.38
C GLN A 88 -2.16 5.13 -6.08
N THR A 89 -1.18 4.22 -6.14
CA THR A 89 -0.55 3.66 -4.94
C THR A 89 0.96 3.76 -5.02
N GLU A 90 1.65 3.86 -3.89
CA GLU A 90 3.12 3.83 -3.86
C GLU A 90 3.58 2.97 -2.68
N LEU A 91 4.60 2.15 -2.94
CA LEU A 91 5.25 1.34 -1.93
C LEU A 91 6.60 1.98 -1.59
N THR A 92 6.75 2.36 -0.33
CA THR A 92 7.93 2.99 0.22
C THR A 92 8.39 2.22 1.46
N GLY A 93 9.64 2.42 1.86
CA GLY A 93 10.22 1.81 3.06
C GLY A 93 11.06 0.56 2.78
N THR A 94 11.79 0.14 3.81
CA THR A 94 12.85 -0.88 3.70
C THR A 94 12.30 -2.31 3.53
N GLY A 95 11.10 -2.60 4.02
CA GLY A 95 10.47 -3.92 3.82
C GLY A 95 10.27 -4.30 2.35
N MET A 96 10.21 -3.30 1.46
CA MET A 96 9.96 -3.49 0.03
C MET A 96 11.22 -3.72 -0.82
N THR A 97 12.40 -3.42 -0.28
CA THR A 97 13.67 -3.67 -0.99
C THR A 97 14.07 -5.13 -0.77
N SER A 98 14.14 -5.92 -1.85
CA SER A 98 14.73 -7.26 -1.77
C SER A 98 16.24 -7.16 -1.52
N THR A 99 16.77 -8.01 -0.64
CA THR A 99 18.22 -8.12 -0.39
C THR A 99 18.93 -9.01 -1.40
N GLU A 100 18.22 -9.53 -2.42
CA GLU A 100 18.85 -10.30 -3.48
C GLU A 100 19.80 -9.41 -4.29
N VAL A 101 21.09 -9.77 -4.26
CA VAL A 101 22.20 -9.10 -4.95
C VAL A 101 22.10 -9.16 -6.50
N GLY A 102 20.97 -9.62 -7.05
CA GLY A 102 20.78 -9.73 -8.51
C GLY A 102 19.35 -9.91 -8.99
N GLY A 103 18.32 -9.73 -8.15
CA GLY A 103 16.93 -9.75 -8.57
C GLY A 103 16.52 -8.33 -8.95
N ASN A 104 16.02 -8.14 -10.18
CA ASN A 104 15.62 -6.85 -10.75
C ASN A 104 15.11 -5.89 -9.68
N SER A 105 15.86 -4.81 -9.43
CA SER A 105 15.37 -3.63 -8.70
C SER A 105 14.24 -3.02 -9.51
N GLU A 106 13.06 -3.64 -9.50
CA GLU A 106 11.82 -3.00 -9.85
C GLU A 106 11.50 -2.06 -8.70
N LEU A 107 12.19 -0.92 -8.72
CA LEU A 107 11.66 0.30 -8.15
C LEU A 107 10.35 0.53 -8.91
N VAL A 108 9.23 0.05 -8.36
CA VAL A 108 7.90 0.30 -8.92
C VAL A 108 7.61 1.78 -8.70
N GLY A 109 8.23 2.63 -9.51
CA GLY A 109 7.85 4.00 -9.74
C GLY A 109 6.59 3.96 -10.57
N ILE A 110 5.46 4.22 -9.92
CA ILE A 110 4.18 4.34 -10.62
C ILE A 110 4.27 5.58 -11.51
N ILE A 111 4.12 5.36 -12.81
CA ILE A 111 4.08 6.41 -13.82
C ILE A 111 2.85 7.28 -13.56
N VAL A 112 3.10 8.58 -13.42
CA VAL A 112 2.08 9.63 -13.41
C VAL A 112 1.42 9.67 -14.79
N ALA A 113 0.09 9.53 -14.85
CA ALA A 113 -0.66 9.88 -16.04
C ALA A 113 -0.66 11.42 -16.20
N LEU A 114 -0.20 11.90 -17.37
CA LEU A 114 -0.21 13.30 -17.80
C LEU A 114 -1.60 13.79 -18.18
#